data_AF-A0A0F9G3C0-F1
#
_entry.id   AF-A0A0F9G3C0-F1
#
_cell.length_a   1.000
_cell.length_b   1.000
_cell.length_c   1.000
_cell.angle_alpha   90.00
_cell.angle_beta   90.00
_cell.angle_gamma   90.00
#
_symmetry.space_group_name_H-M   'P 1'
#
loop_
_entity.id
_entity.type
_entity.pdbx_description
1 polymer ?
#
loop_
_entity_poly.entity_id
_entity_poly.type
_entity_poly.pdbx_seq_one_letter_code
_entity_poly.pdbx_strand_id
1 'polypeptide(L)'
;MKCCDILNSYKRGDLNRLARNKIANYAGLPVEILRDELSKALTTYDYVKRNIQFRKPPGYTILHIIVHQNKCSVPIQNIKSLVQKEISNVIEEAKSGDGLKEDKQYDLYGKMLKTAWDYQEDLLAPEANLLTALREYLDITLSEHRLLEARLPNFKFSENSFKREIEHFANAGIIFTYGPSYVVPGEIVERIKEVWGIELDPAVYQRLLDYLTTSQLSSALARLDLTKSGSKEAKIKRILDKG
;
A
#
# COMPACT_ATOMS: atom_id res chain seq x y z
N MET A 1 17.59 1.58 2.76
CA MET A 1 18.07 2.33 3.94
C MET A 1 17.22 1.91 5.12
N LYS A 2 17.82 1.68 6.30
CA LYS A 2 17.07 1.22 7.47
C LYS A 2 16.39 2.37 8.21
N CYS A 3 15.37 2.06 8.99
CA CYS A 3 14.66 3.07 9.79
C CYS A 3 15.60 3.76 10.78
N CYS A 4 16.46 2.99 11.46
CA CYS A 4 17.45 3.52 12.40
C CYS A 4 18.44 4.51 11.73
N ASP A 5 18.91 4.23 10.51
CA ASP A 5 19.83 5.11 9.78
C ASP A 5 19.22 6.49 9.53
N ILE A 6 17.92 6.53 9.23
CA ILE A 6 17.17 7.77 9.00
C ILE A 6 16.94 8.51 10.33
N LEU A 7 16.55 7.79 11.38
CA LEU A 7 16.34 8.38 12.71
C LEU A 7 17.63 8.96 13.32
N ASN A 8 18.81 8.50 12.88
CA ASN A 8 20.09 9.08 13.28
C ASN A 8 20.27 10.52 12.77
N SER A 9 19.68 10.88 11.63
CA SER A 9 19.74 12.27 11.11
C SER A 9 18.72 13.20 11.76
N TYR A 10 17.80 12.69 12.57
CA TYR A 10 16.72 13.47 13.18
C TYR A 10 17.18 14.14 14.47
N LYS A 11 16.75 15.40 14.67
CA LYS A 11 16.99 16.13 15.91
C LYS A 11 16.00 15.65 16.99
N ARG A 12 16.32 15.92 18.25
CA ARG A 12 15.47 15.57 19.40
C ARG A 12 14.01 16.02 19.23
N GLY A 13 13.79 17.22 18.69
CA GLY A 13 12.43 17.74 18.44
C GLY A 13 11.63 16.87 17.46
N ASP A 14 12.25 16.41 16.38
CA ASP A 14 11.61 15.54 15.39
C ASP A 14 11.33 14.14 15.96
N LEU A 15 12.28 13.60 16.72
CA LEU A 15 12.10 12.33 17.43
C LEU A 15 10.96 12.41 18.45
N ASN A 16 10.86 13.51 19.20
CA ASN A 16 9.76 13.76 20.14
C ASN A 16 8.42 13.89 19.43
N ARG A 17 8.37 14.57 18.27
CA ARG A 17 7.17 14.66 17.44
C ARG A 17 6.71 13.28 16.98
N LEU A 18 7.65 12.44 16.50
CA LEU A 18 7.34 11.07 16.09
C LEU A 18 6.90 10.21 17.28
N ALA A 19 7.57 10.31 18.43
CA ALA A 19 7.28 9.49 19.60
C ALA A 19 5.94 9.82 20.30
N ARG A 20 5.41 11.03 20.06
CA ARG A 20 4.12 11.45 20.59
C ARG A 20 3.03 10.42 20.24
N ASN A 21 2.33 9.96 21.28
CA ASN A 21 1.26 8.96 21.21
C ASN A 21 1.70 7.57 20.69
N LYS A 22 3.01 7.29 20.62
CA LYS A 22 3.57 5.99 20.22
C LYS A 22 4.42 5.36 21.32
N ILE A 23 5.12 6.17 22.11
CA ILE A 23 6.01 5.72 23.19
C ILE A 23 5.64 6.44 24.49
N ALA A 24 5.42 5.69 25.55
CA ALA A 24 5.15 6.26 26.88
C ALA A 24 6.42 6.93 27.44
N ASN A 25 6.25 8.06 28.13
CA ASN A 25 7.35 8.79 28.80
C ASN A 25 8.53 9.18 27.87
N TYR A 26 8.29 9.31 26.57
CA TYR A 26 9.32 9.57 25.55
C TYR A 26 10.19 10.81 25.84
N ALA A 27 9.63 11.84 26.48
CA ALA A 27 10.32 13.10 26.74
C ALA A 27 11.57 12.94 27.61
N GLY A 28 11.58 11.99 28.54
CA GLY A 28 12.70 11.72 29.45
C GLY A 28 13.71 10.69 28.94
N LEU A 29 13.42 9.99 27.84
CA LEU A 29 14.30 8.92 27.35
C LEU A 29 15.58 9.48 26.70
N PRO A 30 16.76 8.90 26.94
CA PRO A 30 17.96 9.19 26.16
C PRO A 30 17.70 9.07 24.64
N VAL A 31 18.40 9.88 23.84
CA VAL A 31 18.18 9.93 22.38
C VAL A 31 18.36 8.56 21.72
N GLU A 32 19.39 7.82 22.10
CA GLU A 32 19.65 6.50 21.50
C GLU A 32 18.56 5.48 21.84
N ILE A 33 18.07 5.49 23.08
CA ILE A 33 16.93 4.65 23.49
C ILE A 33 15.67 5.06 22.73
N LEU A 34 15.41 6.36 22.60
CA LEU A 34 14.25 6.85 21.87
C LEU A 34 14.26 6.42 20.40
N ARG A 35 15.43 6.43 19.75
CA ARG A 35 15.58 5.97 18.36
C ARG A 35 15.30 4.48 18.21
N ASP A 36 15.82 3.65 19.11
CA ASP A 36 15.61 2.20 19.10
C ASP A 36 14.12 1.86 19.31
N GLU A 37 13.50 2.46 20.32
CA GLU A 37 12.06 2.30 20.59
C GLU A 37 11.19 2.75 19.41
N LEU A 38 11.52 3.88 18.78
CA LEU A 38 10.84 4.34 17.56
C LEU A 38 11.01 3.35 16.42
N SER A 39 12.23 2.90 16.15
CA SER A 39 12.50 1.94 15.08
C SER A 39 11.71 0.64 15.28
N LYS A 40 11.61 0.15 16.51
CA LYS A 40 10.81 -1.05 16.83
C LYS A 40 9.31 -0.79 16.65
N ALA A 41 8.78 0.29 17.22
CA ALA A 41 7.35 0.57 17.18
C ALA A 41 6.83 0.82 15.75
N LEU A 42 7.58 1.58 14.95
CA LEU A 42 7.17 2.02 13.61
C LEU A 42 7.24 0.92 12.55
N THR A 43 8.01 -0.15 12.78
CA THR A 43 8.25 -1.22 11.80
C THR A 43 7.40 -2.47 12.02
N THR A 44 6.49 -2.46 13.01
CA THR A 44 5.55 -3.55 13.23
C THR A 44 4.47 -3.57 12.15
N TYR A 45 4.02 -4.78 11.76
CA TYR A 45 2.98 -4.97 10.76
C TYR A 45 1.68 -4.25 11.14
N ASP A 46 1.18 -4.45 12.36
CA ASP A 46 -0.08 -3.85 12.82
C ASP A 46 -0.03 -2.32 12.81
N TYR A 47 1.13 -1.76 13.16
CA TYR A 47 1.34 -0.31 13.14
C TYR A 47 1.35 0.25 11.72
N VAL A 48 2.02 -0.41 10.78
CA VAL A 48 2.00 0.02 9.38
C VAL A 48 0.60 -0.13 8.80
N LYS A 49 -0.04 -1.30 8.99
CA LYS A 49 -1.39 -1.61 8.52
C LYS A 49 -2.40 -0.54 8.91
N ARG A 50 -2.54 -0.26 10.21
CA ARG A 50 -3.51 0.74 10.72
C ARG A 50 -3.31 2.15 10.16
N ASN A 51 -2.11 2.49 9.69
CA ASN A 51 -1.78 3.83 9.21
C ASN A 51 -1.88 3.96 7.68
N ILE A 52 -1.96 2.87 6.93
CA ILE A 52 -2.00 2.89 5.46
C ILE A 52 -3.29 2.29 4.87
N GLN A 53 -4.01 1.46 5.62
CA GLN A 53 -5.22 0.79 5.13
C GLN A 53 -6.37 1.80 4.98
N PHE A 54 -7.11 1.73 3.87
CA PHE A 54 -8.26 2.60 3.51
C PHE A 54 -8.04 4.10 3.71
N ARG A 55 -6.84 4.55 3.36
CA ARG A 55 -6.60 5.99 3.20
C ARG A 55 -7.29 6.44 1.92
N LYS A 56 -8.09 7.52 2.02
CA LYS A 56 -8.66 8.15 0.83
C LYS A 56 -7.54 8.56 -0.15
N PRO A 57 -7.81 8.60 -1.45
CA PRO A 57 -6.89 9.19 -2.42
C PRO A 57 -6.45 10.60 -1.97
N PRO A 58 -5.14 10.93 -2.05
CA PRO A 58 -4.08 10.22 -2.77
C PRO A 58 -3.21 9.26 -1.91
N GLY A 59 -3.68 8.82 -0.73
CA GLY A 59 -2.83 8.11 0.25
C GLY A 59 -2.10 6.88 -0.32
N TYR A 60 -2.83 5.96 -0.95
CA TYR A 60 -2.25 4.81 -1.66
C TYR A 60 -1.27 5.25 -2.74
N THR A 61 -1.66 6.19 -3.61
CA THR A 61 -0.84 6.68 -4.73
C THR A 61 0.50 7.27 -4.29
N ILE A 62 0.52 8.02 -3.18
CA ILE A 62 1.76 8.58 -2.61
C ILE A 62 2.72 7.45 -2.24
N LEU A 63 2.26 6.48 -1.47
CA LEU A 63 3.09 5.37 -1.03
C LEU A 63 3.53 4.51 -2.22
N HIS A 64 2.61 4.24 -3.15
CA HIS A 64 2.87 3.45 -4.35
C HIS A 64 4.04 4.07 -5.15
N ILE A 65 4.00 5.39 -5.36
CA ILE A 65 5.08 6.10 -6.05
C ILE A 65 6.39 5.97 -5.28
N ILE A 66 6.41 6.18 -3.96
CA ILE A 66 7.68 6.17 -3.22
C ILE A 66 8.27 4.76 -3.15
N VAL A 67 7.44 3.74 -2.90
CA VAL A 67 7.86 2.33 -2.75
C VAL A 67 8.50 1.79 -4.03
N HIS A 68 7.98 2.16 -5.20
CA HIS A 68 8.46 1.68 -6.50
C HIS A 68 9.64 2.48 -7.09
N GLN A 69 10.09 3.54 -6.41
CA GLN A 69 11.23 4.33 -6.85
C GLN A 69 12.55 3.74 -6.34
N ASN A 70 13.64 4.03 -7.05
CA ASN A 70 14.95 3.56 -6.64
C ASN A 70 15.28 4.04 -5.21
N LYS A 71 15.80 3.14 -4.38
CA LYS A 71 16.07 3.36 -2.95
C LYS A 71 14.84 3.76 -2.11
N CYS A 72 13.62 3.56 -2.65
CA CYS A 72 12.36 3.92 -2.01
C CYS A 72 12.31 5.41 -1.60
N SER A 73 12.82 6.27 -2.49
CA SER A 73 13.07 7.69 -2.23
C SER A 73 12.61 8.56 -3.40
N VAL A 74 11.97 9.68 -3.10
CA VAL A 74 11.48 10.64 -4.11
C VAL A 74 11.80 12.08 -3.68
N PRO A 75 12.34 12.93 -4.57
CA PRO A 75 12.53 14.35 -4.27
C PRO A 75 11.22 15.03 -3.88
N ILE A 76 11.23 15.81 -2.80
CA ILE A 76 10.02 16.47 -2.25
C ILE A 76 9.35 17.36 -3.30
N GLN A 77 10.13 18.03 -4.14
CA GLN A 77 9.61 18.89 -5.21
C GLN A 77 8.89 18.13 -6.33
N ASN A 78 9.16 16.83 -6.50
CA ASN A 78 8.63 16.01 -7.59
C ASN A 78 7.39 15.19 -7.20
N ILE A 79 7.22 14.83 -5.92
CA ILE A 79 6.17 13.88 -5.51
C ILE A 79 4.77 14.35 -5.92
N LYS A 80 4.49 15.66 -5.84
CA LYS A 80 3.17 16.22 -6.16
C LYS A 80 2.80 16.01 -7.62
N SER A 81 3.70 16.33 -8.56
CA SER A 81 3.44 16.19 -9.99
C SER A 81 3.32 14.72 -10.40
N LEU A 82 4.10 13.83 -9.77
CA LEU A 82 3.98 12.38 -9.96
C LEU A 82 2.60 11.86 -9.50
N VAL A 83 2.15 12.26 -8.31
CA VAL A 83 0.83 11.87 -7.78
C VAL A 83 -0.31 12.38 -8.66
N GLN A 84 -0.22 13.63 -9.12
CA GLN A 84 -1.20 14.22 -10.03
C GLN A 84 -1.30 13.43 -11.35
N LYS A 85 -0.15 13.15 -11.96
CA LYS A 85 -0.08 12.37 -13.20
C LYS A 85 -0.66 10.97 -13.01
N GLU A 86 -0.28 10.31 -11.92
CA GLU A 86 -0.70 8.95 -11.64
C GLU A 86 -2.21 8.85 -11.37
N ILE A 87 -2.81 9.80 -10.64
CA ILE A 87 -4.27 9.85 -10.47
C ILE A 87 -4.98 9.99 -11.82
N SER A 88 -4.48 10.87 -12.70
CA SER A 88 -5.06 11.02 -14.04
C SER A 88 -4.96 9.73 -14.85
N ASN A 89 -3.83 9.02 -14.79
CA ASN A 89 -3.66 7.74 -15.49
C ASN A 89 -4.70 6.71 -15.03
N VAL A 90 -4.89 6.55 -13.72
CA VAL A 90 -5.85 5.59 -13.15
C VAL A 90 -7.28 5.94 -13.53
N ILE A 91 -7.62 7.24 -13.60
CA ILE A 91 -8.95 7.68 -14.06
C ILE A 91 -9.18 7.26 -15.52
N GLU A 92 -8.16 7.40 -16.38
CA GLU A 92 -8.28 6.96 -17.78
C GLU A 92 -8.36 5.43 -17.90
N GLU A 93 -7.58 4.69 -17.13
CA GLU A 93 -7.63 3.22 -17.07
C GLU A 93 -8.99 2.72 -16.56
N ALA A 94 -9.54 3.37 -15.54
CA ALA A 94 -10.85 3.02 -14.99
C ALA A 94 -11.99 3.22 -16.00
N LYS A 95 -11.85 4.16 -16.94
CA LYS A 95 -12.80 4.41 -18.05
C LYS A 95 -12.72 3.36 -19.14
N SER A 96 -11.52 2.85 -19.47
CA SER A 96 -11.38 1.78 -20.47
C SER A 96 -11.98 0.47 -19.98
N GLY A 97 -12.02 0.27 -18.66
CA GLY A 97 -12.49 -0.97 -18.04
C GLY A 97 -11.50 -2.13 -18.18
N ASP A 98 -10.31 -1.84 -18.70
CA ASP A 98 -9.18 -2.75 -18.71
C ASP A 98 -8.76 -3.06 -17.27
N GLY A 99 -8.40 -4.31 -16.99
CA GLY A 99 -8.05 -4.77 -15.63
C GLY A 99 -9.21 -5.22 -14.73
N LEU A 100 -10.47 -5.13 -15.17
CA LEU A 100 -11.63 -5.69 -14.46
C LEU A 100 -12.16 -6.95 -15.16
N LYS A 101 -12.26 -8.07 -14.41
CA LYS A 101 -12.76 -9.37 -14.90
C LYS A 101 -14.31 -9.43 -14.90
N GLU A 102 -14.93 -9.98 -15.94
CA GLU A 102 -16.40 -10.00 -16.09
C GLU A 102 -17.14 -10.83 -15.02
N ASP A 103 -16.46 -11.72 -14.30
CA ASP A 103 -17.06 -12.70 -13.38
C ASP A 103 -17.17 -12.25 -11.92
N LYS A 104 -16.63 -11.07 -11.56
CA LYS A 104 -16.65 -10.55 -10.18
C LYS A 104 -17.81 -9.60 -9.90
N GLN A 105 -18.25 -9.55 -8.65
CA GLN A 105 -19.35 -8.68 -8.20
C GLN A 105 -18.90 -7.24 -7.93
N TYR A 106 -18.30 -6.60 -8.94
CA TYR A 106 -17.80 -5.23 -8.81
C TYR A 106 -18.88 -4.19 -8.52
N ASP A 107 -20.11 -4.41 -8.99
CA ASP A 107 -21.24 -3.51 -8.71
C ASP A 107 -21.60 -3.47 -7.23
N LEU A 108 -21.56 -4.62 -6.55
CA LEU A 108 -21.82 -4.69 -5.10
C LEU A 108 -20.71 -3.94 -4.36
N TYR A 109 -19.46 -4.26 -4.67
CA TYR A 109 -18.31 -3.63 -4.02
C TYR A 109 -18.27 -2.13 -4.27
N GLY A 110 -18.46 -1.69 -5.51
CA GLY A 110 -18.48 -0.29 -5.91
C GLY A 110 -19.58 0.52 -5.22
N LYS A 111 -20.77 -0.07 -5.00
CA LYS A 111 -21.83 0.55 -4.20
C LYS A 111 -21.41 0.73 -2.74
N MET A 112 -20.88 -0.30 -2.11
CA MET A 112 -20.41 -0.23 -0.72
C MET A 112 -19.27 0.79 -0.57
N LEU A 113 -18.31 0.76 -1.49
CA LEU A 113 -17.19 1.68 -1.56
C LEU A 113 -17.66 3.13 -1.69
N LYS A 114 -18.59 3.40 -2.61
CA LYS A 114 -19.22 4.72 -2.76
C LYS A 114 -19.90 5.16 -1.48
N THR A 115 -20.75 4.32 -0.88
CA THR A 115 -21.46 4.64 0.37
C THR A 115 -20.48 4.99 1.49
N ALA A 116 -19.41 4.22 1.62
CA ALA A 116 -18.41 4.44 2.65
C ALA A 116 -17.59 5.72 2.40
N TRP A 117 -17.37 6.10 1.14
CA TRP A 117 -16.68 7.33 0.78
C TRP A 117 -17.53 8.59 0.82
N ASP A 118 -18.84 8.47 0.63
CA ASP A 118 -19.82 9.55 0.79
C ASP A 118 -20.11 9.83 2.27
N TYR A 119 -19.90 8.85 3.16
CA TYR A 119 -20.10 9.00 4.60
C TYR A 119 -18.86 9.62 5.27
N GLN A 120 -18.99 10.88 5.71
CA GLN A 120 -17.97 11.66 6.44
C GLN A 120 -16.64 11.88 5.67
N GLU A 121 -15.79 12.78 6.20
CA GLU A 121 -14.51 13.12 5.53
C GLU A 121 -13.50 11.97 5.58
N ASP A 122 -13.59 11.04 6.54
CA ASP A 122 -12.69 9.89 6.72
C ASP A 122 -13.46 8.61 7.02
N LEU A 123 -12.90 7.48 6.60
CA LEU A 123 -13.45 6.14 6.87
C LEU A 123 -13.10 5.71 8.30
N LEU A 124 -14.09 5.28 9.06
CA LEU A 124 -13.85 4.77 10.41
C LEU A 124 -13.21 3.38 10.36
N ALA A 125 -12.44 3.03 11.40
CA ALA A 125 -11.75 1.73 11.46
C ALA A 125 -12.70 0.51 11.31
N PRO A 126 -13.92 0.49 11.87
CA PRO A 126 -14.87 -0.59 11.61
C PRO A 126 -15.34 -0.66 10.15
N GLU A 127 -15.57 0.48 9.49
CA GLU A 127 -16.00 0.57 8.09
C GLU A 127 -14.89 0.08 7.16
N ALA A 128 -13.65 0.49 7.43
CA ALA A 128 -12.44 -0.06 6.80
C ALA A 128 -12.37 -1.58 6.91
N ASN A 129 -12.59 -2.13 8.11
CA ASN A 129 -12.55 -3.57 8.32
C ASN A 129 -13.66 -4.30 7.52
N LEU A 130 -14.87 -3.76 7.48
CA LEU A 130 -15.97 -4.31 6.68
C LEU A 130 -15.68 -4.27 5.18
N LEU A 131 -15.15 -3.16 4.66
CA LEU A 131 -14.72 -3.06 3.27
C LEU A 131 -13.57 -4.04 2.95
N THR A 132 -12.66 -4.29 3.90
CA THR A 132 -11.61 -5.31 3.74
C THR A 132 -12.22 -6.69 3.57
N ALA A 133 -13.08 -7.08 4.52
CA ALA A 133 -13.68 -8.40 4.54
C ALA A 133 -14.52 -8.63 3.28
N LEU A 134 -15.27 -7.62 2.84
CA LEU A 134 -16.04 -7.69 1.60
C LEU A 134 -15.13 -7.79 0.37
N ARG A 135 -14.07 -6.99 0.30
CA ARG A 135 -13.10 -7.03 -0.81
C ARG A 135 -12.51 -8.43 -0.95
N GLU A 136 -12.04 -9.00 0.16
CA GLU A 136 -11.44 -10.34 0.21
C GLU A 136 -12.46 -11.43 -0.13
N TYR A 137 -13.68 -11.32 0.40
CA TYR A 137 -14.77 -12.27 0.09
C TYR A 137 -15.13 -12.28 -1.40
N LEU A 138 -15.06 -11.12 -2.05
CA LEU A 138 -15.34 -10.97 -3.48
C LEU A 138 -14.10 -11.20 -4.37
N ASP A 139 -12.98 -11.62 -3.79
CA ASP A 139 -11.69 -11.81 -4.48
C ASP A 139 -11.22 -10.55 -5.22
N ILE A 140 -11.52 -9.36 -4.71
CA ILE A 140 -11.17 -8.09 -5.36
C ILE A 140 -9.73 -7.71 -5.01
N THR A 141 -8.88 -7.59 -6.02
CA THR A 141 -7.47 -7.19 -5.85
C THR A 141 -7.36 -5.72 -5.44
N LEU A 142 -6.21 -5.28 -4.92
CA LEU A 142 -6.02 -3.85 -4.64
C LEU A 142 -5.99 -3.03 -5.92
N SER A 143 -5.45 -3.60 -6.99
CA SER A 143 -5.48 -3.00 -8.32
C SER A 143 -6.92 -2.80 -8.82
N GLU A 144 -7.78 -3.82 -8.70
CA GLU A 144 -9.21 -3.72 -9.03
C GLU A 144 -9.93 -2.71 -8.11
N HIS A 145 -9.68 -2.75 -6.80
CA HIS A 145 -10.21 -1.78 -5.85
C HIS A 145 -9.87 -0.34 -6.28
N ARG A 146 -8.62 -0.09 -6.67
CA ARG A 146 -8.16 1.22 -7.13
C ARG A 146 -8.88 1.69 -8.39
N LEU A 147 -9.12 0.79 -9.35
CA LEU A 147 -9.91 1.10 -10.55
C LEU A 147 -11.37 1.41 -10.20
N LEU A 148 -11.96 0.66 -9.26
CA LEU A 148 -13.32 0.89 -8.79
C LEU A 148 -13.45 2.22 -8.02
N GLU A 149 -12.47 2.57 -7.20
CA GLU A 149 -12.37 3.89 -6.58
C GLU A 149 -12.31 5.00 -7.62
N ALA A 150 -11.50 4.82 -8.68
CA ALA A 150 -11.32 5.83 -9.72
C ALA A 150 -12.56 6.11 -10.57
N ARG A 151 -13.55 5.21 -10.54
CA ARG A 151 -14.87 5.43 -11.15
C ARG A 151 -15.77 6.33 -10.31
N LEU A 152 -15.42 6.59 -9.05
CA LEU A 152 -16.24 7.41 -8.16
C LEU A 152 -16.08 8.90 -8.50
N PRO A 153 -17.18 9.70 -8.46
CA PRO A 153 -17.12 11.12 -8.82
C PRO A 153 -16.17 11.98 -7.98
N ASN A 154 -15.87 11.52 -6.77
CA ASN A 154 -15.00 12.20 -5.81
C ASN A 154 -13.52 11.79 -5.95
N PHE A 155 -13.19 10.81 -6.80
CA PHE A 155 -11.81 10.41 -7.07
C PHE A 155 -11.12 11.41 -7.97
N LYS A 156 -10.46 12.40 -7.35
CA LYS A 156 -9.67 13.41 -8.04
C LYS A 156 -8.54 13.90 -7.16
N PHE A 157 -7.49 14.40 -7.80
CA PHE A 157 -6.43 15.08 -7.06
C PHE A 157 -6.98 16.34 -6.38
N SER A 158 -6.61 16.52 -5.12
CA SER A 158 -6.85 17.73 -4.33
C SER A 158 -5.58 18.08 -3.57
N GLU A 159 -5.18 19.35 -3.59
CA GLU A 159 -4.01 19.81 -2.83
C GLU A 159 -4.19 19.62 -1.32
N ASN A 160 -5.39 19.84 -0.81
CA ASN A 160 -5.67 19.70 0.61
C ASN A 160 -5.56 18.23 1.03
N SER A 161 -6.13 17.31 0.25
CA SER A 161 -6.01 15.88 0.49
C SER A 161 -4.55 15.43 0.40
N PHE A 162 -3.80 15.90 -0.60
CA PHE A 162 -2.37 15.60 -0.73
C PHE A 162 -1.55 16.03 0.49
N LYS A 163 -1.71 17.28 0.95
CA LYS A 163 -0.99 17.78 2.13
C LYS A 163 -1.36 16.99 3.39
N ARG A 164 -2.66 16.73 3.59
CA ARG A 164 -3.15 15.94 4.73
C ARG A 164 -2.55 14.53 4.75
N GLU A 165 -2.49 13.84 3.61
CA GLU A 165 -1.91 12.48 3.56
C GLU A 165 -0.40 12.49 3.78
N ILE A 166 0.35 13.45 3.23
CA ILE A 166 1.79 13.60 3.51
C ILE A 166 2.02 13.87 5.00
N GLU A 167 1.26 14.78 5.60
CA GLU A 167 1.37 15.09 7.03
C GLU A 167 1.00 13.88 7.90
N HIS A 168 -0.06 13.15 7.55
CA HIS A 168 -0.43 11.90 8.21
C HIS A 168 0.72 10.90 8.19
N PHE A 169 1.26 10.58 7.01
CA PHE A 169 2.36 9.62 6.89
C PHE A 169 3.65 10.09 7.58
N ALA A 170 3.94 11.40 7.56
CA ALA A 170 5.08 11.98 8.24
C ALA A 170 4.93 12.02 9.77
N ASN A 171 3.71 12.15 10.29
CA ASN A 171 3.41 12.10 11.72
C ASN A 171 3.30 10.66 12.23
N ALA A 172 2.79 9.75 11.40
CA ALA A 172 2.75 8.32 11.67
C ALA A 172 4.15 7.69 11.62
N GLY A 173 5.12 8.31 10.93
CA GLY A 173 6.45 7.72 10.73
C GLY A 173 6.44 6.60 9.69
N ILE A 174 5.59 6.73 8.67
CA ILE A 174 5.57 5.89 7.46
C ILE A 174 6.49 6.49 6.40
N ILE A 175 6.39 7.82 6.19
CA ILE A 175 7.26 8.59 5.30
C ILE A 175 8.19 9.45 6.16
N PHE A 176 9.46 9.46 5.80
CA PHE A 176 10.50 10.24 6.45
C PHE A 176 11.07 11.28 5.49
N THR A 177 11.65 12.33 6.04
CA THR A 177 12.42 13.32 5.30
C THR A 177 13.90 13.03 5.52
N TYR A 178 14.62 12.73 4.43
CA TYR A 178 16.05 12.50 4.48
C TYR A 178 16.73 13.34 3.40
N GLY A 179 17.38 14.43 3.81
CA GLY A 179 17.84 15.47 2.89
C GLY A 179 16.67 16.11 2.13
N PRO A 180 16.75 16.29 0.78
CA PRO A 180 15.70 16.90 -0.02
C PRO A 180 14.63 15.90 -0.50
N SER A 181 14.54 14.71 0.09
CA SER A 181 13.69 13.61 -0.39
C SER A 181 12.78 13.06 0.70
N TYR A 182 11.61 12.60 0.27
CA TYR A 182 10.78 11.68 1.04
C TYR A 182 11.30 10.25 0.86
N VAL A 183 11.39 9.50 1.96
CA VAL A 183 11.90 8.12 1.98
C VAL A 183 11.00 7.25 2.82
N VAL A 184 10.77 6.01 2.36
CA VAL A 184 10.20 4.94 3.19
C VAL A 184 11.30 3.94 3.55
N PRO A 185 11.58 3.70 4.84
CA PRO A 185 12.57 2.71 5.27
C PRO A 185 12.26 1.31 4.75
N GLY A 186 13.30 0.51 4.46
CA GLY A 186 13.13 -0.81 3.87
C GLY A 186 12.22 -1.73 4.69
N GLU A 187 12.34 -1.68 6.03
CA GLU A 187 11.50 -2.47 6.93
C GLU A 187 10.01 -2.11 6.80
N ILE A 188 9.71 -0.81 6.63
CA ILE A 188 8.34 -0.33 6.44
C ILE A 188 7.84 -0.67 5.04
N VAL A 189 8.71 -0.61 4.02
CA VAL A 189 8.37 -1.04 2.65
C VAL A 189 7.89 -2.50 2.63
N GLU A 190 8.59 -3.39 3.32
CA GLU A 190 8.17 -4.79 3.39
C GLU A 190 6.81 -4.94 4.09
N ARG A 191 6.54 -4.19 5.16
CA ARG A 191 5.21 -4.18 5.79
C ARG A 191 4.13 -3.59 4.90
N ILE A 192 4.43 -2.54 4.13
CA ILE A 192 3.50 -1.97 3.17
C ILE A 192 3.12 -3.02 2.12
N LYS A 193 4.10 -3.75 1.56
CA LYS A 193 3.85 -4.84 0.61
C LYS A 193 3.04 -5.98 1.23
N GLU A 194 3.34 -6.36 2.47
CA GLU A 194 2.56 -7.37 3.20
C GLU A 194 1.09 -6.94 3.38
N VAL A 195 0.86 -5.67 3.71
CA VAL A 195 -0.50 -5.10 3.88
C VAL A 195 -1.22 -4.98 2.54
N TRP A 196 -0.51 -4.60 1.48
CA TRP A 196 -1.08 -4.52 0.16
C TRP A 196 -1.37 -5.89 -0.46
N GLY A 197 -0.93 -6.97 0.19
CA GLY A 197 -0.85 -8.27 -0.44
C GLY A 197 0.29 -8.27 -1.44
N ILE A 198 0.99 -9.39 -1.54
CA ILE A 198 2.00 -9.58 -2.57
C ILE A 198 1.25 -9.73 -3.91
N GLU A 199 0.81 -8.61 -4.48
CA GLU A 199 0.59 -8.51 -5.91
C GLU A 199 1.99 -8.28 -6.50
N LEU A 200 2.71 -9.38 -6.73
CA LEU A 200 3.85 -9.33 -7.64
C LEU A 200 3.30 -8.76 -8.95
N ASP A 201 3.96 -7.73 -9.48
CA ASP A 201 3.70 -7.27 -10.85
C ASP A 201 3.52 -8.49 -11.75
N PRO A 202 2.43 -8.61 -12.53
CA PRO A 202 2.12 -9.85 -13.24
C PRO A 202 3.28 -10.35 -14.10
N ALA A 203 4.09 -9.45 -14.68
CA ALA A 203 5.28 -9.84 -15.45
C ALA A 203 6.41 -10.35 -14.56
N VAL A 204 6.61 -9.80 -13.36
CA VAL A 204 7.56 -10.31 -12.37
C VAL A 204 7.08 -11.63 -11.76
N TYR A 205 5.79 -11.76 -11.47
CA TYR A 205 5.20 -12.98 -10.96
C TYR A 205 5.33 -14.10 -11.99
N GLN A 206 4.99 -13.81 -13.25
CA GLN A 206 5.16 -14.75 -14.35
C GLN A 206 6.62 -15.17 -14.52
N ARG A 207 7.57 -14.22 -14.50
CA ARG A 207 9.00 -14.56 -14.54
C ARG A 207 9.40 -15.46 -13.38
N LEU A 208 8.92 -15.21 -12.17
CA LEU A 208 9.19 -16.05 -11.00
C LEU A 208 8.64 -17.48 -11.20
N LEU A 209 7.40 -17.59 -11.69
CA LEU A 209 6.76 -18.87 -11.99
C LEU A 209 7.47 -19.61 -13.13
N ASP A 210 8.03 -18.90 -14.11
CA ASP A 210 8.84 -19.47 -15.19
C ASP A 210 10.11 -20.14 -14.67
N TYR A 211 10.68 -19.67 -13.55
CA TYR A 211 11.84 -20.33 -12.92
C TYR A 211 11.48 -21.61 -12.16
N LEU A 212 10.20 -21.86 -11.85
CA LEU A 212 9.79 -23.05 -11.13
C LEU A 212 9.76 -24.29 -12.03
N THR A 213 10.09 -25.44 -11.47
CA THR A 213 9.94 -26.74 -12.14
C THR A 213 8.47 -27.15 -12.19
N THR A 214 8.12 -28.04 -13.11
CA THR A 214 6.76 -28.59 -13.24
C THR A 214 6.27 -29.26 -11.96
N SER A 215 7.16 -29.84 -11.16
CA SER A 215 6.83 -30.45 -9.86
C SER A 215 6.46 -29.39 -8.82
N GLN A 216 7.25 -28.31 -8.72
CA GLN A 216 7.01 -27.20 -7.80
C GLN A 216 5.71 -26.46 -8.13
N LEU A 217 5.42 -26.25 -9.43
CA LEU A 217 4.15 -25.69 -9.89
C LEU A 217 2.97 -26.59 -9.53
N SER A 218 3.11 -27.91 -9.67
CA SER A 218 2.07 -28.86 -9.23
C SER A 218 1.85 -28.87 -7.72
N SER A 219 2.89 -28.67 -6.91
CA SER A 219 2.77 -28.50 -5.46
C SER A 219 2.12 -27.18 -5.08
N ALA A 220 2.44 -26.08 -5.78
CA ALA A 220 1.77 -24.80 -5.60
C ALA A 220 0.28 -24.89 -5.95
N LEU A 221 -0.06 -25.46 -7.10
CA LEU A 221 -1.45 -25.72 -7.51
C LEU A 221 -2.19 -26.60 -6.49
N ALA A 222 -1.52 -27.59 -5.90
CA ALA A 222 -2.12 -28.43 -4.86
C ALA A 222 -2.49 -27.65 -3.61
N ARG A 223 -1.65 -26.70 -3.18
CA ARG A 223 -1.92 -25.84 -2.02
C ARG A 223 -3.02 -24.82 -2.28
N LEU A 224 -3.27 -24.52 -3.56
CA LEU A 224 -4.31 -23.60 -4.02
C LEU A 224 -5.60 -24.33 -4.42
N ASP A 225 -5.71 -25.65 -4.19
CA ASP A 225 -6.83 -26.50 -4.61
C ASP A 225 -7.18 -26.37 -6.11
N LEU A 226 -6.14 -26.25 -6.95
CA LEU A 226 -6.26 -26.16 -8.41
C LEU A 226 -5.84 -27.45 -9.13
N THR A 227 -6.33 -27.62 -10.35
CA THR A 227 -6.00 -28.77 -11.21
C THR A 227 -4.50 -28.83 -11.54
N LYS A 228 -3.88 -30.00 -11.32
CA LYS A 228 -2.43 -30.20 -11.40
C LYS A 228 -1.93 -30.68 -12.77
N SER A 229 -2.83 -31.00 -13.70
CA SER A 229 -2.53 -31.55 -15.02
C SER A 229 -2.25 -30.45 -16.07
N GLY A 230 -1.64 -30.83 -17.19
CA GLY A 230 -1.34 -29.93 -18.31
C GLY A 230 0.12 -29.48 -18.42
N SER A 231 0.41 -28.66 -19.43
CA SER A 231 1.74 -28.11 -19.70
C SER A 231 2.19 -27.13 -18.61
N LYS A 232 3.47 -26.78 -18.60
CA LYS A 232 4.03 -25.82 -17.63
C LYS A 232 3.35 -24.45 -17.77
N GLU A 233 3.16 -23.98 -18.99
CA GLU A 233 2.54 -22.71 -19.33
C GLU A 233 1.08 -22.69 -18.86
N ALA A 234 0.34 -23.78 -19.05
CA ALA A 234 -1.05 -23.89 -18.60
C ALA A 234 -1.16 -23.90 -17.06
N LYS A 235 -0.15 -24.43 -16.35
CA LYS A 235 -0.06 -24.39 -14.88
C LYS A 235 0.25 -23.00 -14.39
N ILE A 236 1.22 -22.33 -15.01
CA ILE A 236 1.59 -20.93 -14.71
C ILE A 236 0.39 -20.03 -14.91
N LYS A 237 -0.28 -20.14 -16.07
CA LYS A 237 -1.50 -19.36 -16.35
C LYS A 237 -2.58 -19.57 -15.29
N ARG A 238 -2.82 -20.81 -14.85
CA ARG A 238 -3.78 -21.10 -13.76
C ARG A 238 -3.40 -20.46 -12.42
N ILE A 239 -2.10 -20.41 -12.12
CA ILE A 239 -1.61 -19.75 -10.90
C ILE A 239 -1.74 -18.23 -11.03
N LEU A 240 -1.50 -17.67 -12.22
CA LEU A 240 -1.67 -16.24 -12.53
C LEU A 240 -3.14 -15.82 -12.53
N ASP A 241 -4.05 -16.64 -13.07
CA ASP A 241 -5.48 -16.30 -13.17
C ASP A 241 -6.15 -16.25 -11.77
N LYS A 242 -5.57 -16.95 -10.78
CA LYS A 242 -6.00 -17.00 -9.37
C LYS A 242 -5.27 -16.00 -8.46
N GLY A 243 -4.09 -15.53 -8.86
CA GLY A 243 -3.34 -14.47 -8.17
C GLY A 243 -3.79 -13.09 -8.62
#